data_AF-A0A7X5BJD3-F1
#
_entry.id   AF-A0A7X5BJD3-F1
#
_cell.length_a   1.000
_cell.length_b   1.000
_cell.length_c   1.000
_cell.angle_alpha   90.00
_cell.angle_beta   90.00
_cell.angle_gamma   90.00
#
_symmetry.space_group_name_H-M   'P 1'
#
loop_
_entity.id
_entity.type
_entity.pdbx_description
1 polymer ?
#
loop_
_entity_poly.entity_id
_entity_poly.type
_entity_poly.pdbx_seq_one_letter_code
_entity_poly.pdbx_strand_id
1 'polypeptide(L)' 'MAKIAKQDVTRLIELIGGNENIASVSHCLTRLRFVLNDTAKADSKQIETLSMVKGCFTNAGQFQVVIGTEVD' A
#
# COMPACT_ATOMS: atom_id res chain seq x y z
N MET A 1 8.01 19.22 -0.51
CA MET A 1 7.06 18.33 -1.19
C MET A 1 7.79 17.02 -1.37
N ALA A 2 7.41 16.00 -0.61
CA ALA A 2 8.09 14.72 -0.65
C ALA A 2 7.57 14.00 -1.89
N LYS A 3 8.31 14.11 -2.99
CA LYS A 3 7.98 13.35 -4.21
C LYS A 3 8.04 11.87 -3.84
N ILE A 4 6.91 11.17 -3.89
CA ILE A 4 6.87 9.72 -3.69
C ILE A 4 7.89 9.10 -4.64
N ALA A 5 8.90 8.42 -4.10
CA ALA A 5 9.93 7.83 -4.93
C ALA A 5 9.37 6.54 -5.55
N LYS A 6 9.61 6.33 -6.84
CA LYS A 6 9.16 5.11 -7.55
C LYS A 6 9.64 3.81 -6.89
N GLN A 7 10.79 3.88 -6.21
CA GLN A 7 11.34 2.77 -5.42
C GLN A 7 10.45 2.40 -4.23
N ASP A 8 9.82 3.38 -3.55
CA ASP A 8 8.98 3.13 -2.38
C ASP A 8 7.67 2.44 -2.80
N VAL A 9 7.13 2.82 -3.96
CA VAL A 9 5.97 2.14 -4.57
C VAL A 9 6.32 0.71 -4.98
N THR A 10 7.49 0.51 -5.57
CA THR A 10 7.96 -0.84 -5.95
C THR A 10 8.11 -1.70 -4.70
N ARG A 11 8.71 -1.17 -3.64
CA ARG A 11 8.87 -1.86 -2.36
C ARG A 11 7.53 -2.16 -1.70
N LEU A 12 6.58 -1.22 -1.76
CA LEU A 12 5.22 -1.46 -1.28
C LEU A 12 4.58 -2.67 -1.98
N ILE A 13 4.69 -2.76 -3.30
CA ILE A 13 4.14 -3.88 -4.10
C ILE A 13 4.79 -5.21 -3.71
N GLU A 14 6.10 -5.23 -3.48
CA GLU A 14 6.79 -6.44 -2.99
C GLU A 14 6.27 -6.86 -1.61
N LEU A 15 6.12 -5.91 -0.68
CA LEU A 15 5.72 -6.18 0.69
C LEU A 15 4.25 -6.59 0.83
N ILE A 16 3.37 -6.24 -0.12
CA ILE A 16 2.00 -6.75 -0.19
C ILE A 16 1.90 -8.13 -0.86
N GLY A 17 3.04 -8.78 -1.16
CA GLY A 17 3.08 -10.12 -1.73
C GLY A 17 3.22 -10.17 -3.25
N GLY A 18 3.62 -9.06 -3.88
CA GLY A 18 3.84 -8.95 -5.32
C GLY A 18 2.57 -8.60 -6.12
N ASN A 19 2.75 -8.29 -7.41
CA ASN A 19 1.64 -7.98 -8.32
C ASN A 19 0.64 -9.13 -8.44
N GLU A 20 1.10 -10.37 -8.32
CA GLU A 20 0.23 -11.56 -8.36
C GLU A 20 -0.73 -11.65 -7.16
N ASN A 21 -0.42 -10.96 -6.05
CA ASN A 21 -1.27 -10.93 -4.88
C ASN A 21 -2.32 -9.81 -4.94
N ILE A 22 -2.27 -8.93 -5.95
CA ILE A 22 -3.20 -7.80 -6.09
C ILE A 22 -4.30 -8.20 -7.07
N ALA A 23 -5.53 -8.32 -6.58
CA ALA A 23 -6.71 -8.53 -7.42
C ALA A 23 -7.15 -7.22 -8.08
N SER A 24 -7.09 -6.11 -7.34
CA SER A 24 -7.33 -4.77 -7.88
C SER A 24 -6.74 -3.70 -6.98
N VAL A 25 -6.48 -2.52 -7.56
CA VAL A 25 -6.02 -1.33 -6.84
C VAL A 25 -6.93 -0.15 -7.17
N SER A 26 -7.26 0.62 -6.14
CA SER A 26 -7.95 1.90 -6.28
C SER A 26 -7.32 2.90 -5.31
N HIS A 27 -7.55 4.19 -5.54
CA HIS A 27 -7.02 5.21 -4.65
C HIS A 27 -8.04 6.34 -4.45
N CYS A 28 -7.89 7.04 -3.34
CA CYS A 28 -8.53 8.33 -3.11
C CYS A 28 -7.44 9.35 -2.76
N LEU A 29 -7.84 10.58 -2.44
CA LEU A 29 -6.93 11.70 -2.18
C LEU A 29 -5.86 11.42 -1.11
N THR A 30 -6.09 10.47 -0.20
CA THR A 30 -5.17 10.20 0.92
C THR A 30 -4.72 8.75 1.07
N ARG A 31 -5.28 7.82 0.28
CA ARG A 31 -5.11 6.38 0.52
C ARG A 31 -5.04 5.58 -0.77
N LEU A 32 -4.17 4.57 -0.77
CA LEU A 32 -4.23 3.44 -1.70
C LEU A 32 -5.05 2.31 -1.07
N ARG A 33 -5.88 1.65 -1.86
CA ARG A 33 -6.71 0.52 -1.48
C ARG A 33 -6.38 -0.64 -2.40
N PHE A 34 -5.92 -1.73 -1.82
CA PHE A 34 -5.60 -2.96 -2.51
C PHE A 34 -6.63 -4.02 -2.13
N VAL A 35 -7.25 -4.63 -3.12
CA VAL A 35 -7.93 -5.91 -2.94
C VAL A 35 -6.87 -6.98 -3.13
N LEU A 36 -6.56 -7.73 -2.08
CA LEU A 36 -5.53 -8.77 -2.10
C LEU A 36 -6.16 -10.15 -2.28
N ASN A 37 -5.49 -11.03 -3.01
CA ASN A 37 -5.86 -12.44 -3.13
C ASN A 37 -5.61 -13.17 -1.80
N ASP A 38 -4.50 -12.85 -1.14
CA ASP A 38 -4.12 -13.38 0.18
C ASP A 38 -3.60 -12.24 1.07
N THR A 39 -4.38 -11.89 2.09
CA THR A 39 -4.02 -10.81 3.04
C THR A 39 -2.89 -11.21 3.98
N ALA A 40 -2.61 -12.50 4.18
CA ALA A 40 -1.54 -12.96 5.06
C ALA A 40 -0.14 -12.73 4.46
N LYS A 41 -0.05 -12.53 3.15
CA LYS A 41 1.21 -12.20 2.46
C LYS A 41 1.63 -10.73 2.61
N ALA A 42 0.72 -9.86 3.07
CA ALA A 42 1.04 -8.45 3.26
C ALA A 42 1.78 -8.23 4.59
N ASP A 43 3.00 -7.73 4.51
CA ASP A 43 3.79 -7.37 5.69
C ASP A 43 3.51 -5.93 6.10
N SER A 44 2.39 -5.73 6.81
CA SER A 44 1.97 -4.43 7.33
C SER A 44 3.06 -3.73 8.15
N LYS A 45 3.87 -4.50 8.90
CA LYS A 45 4.92 -3.92 9.77
C LYS A 45 6.03 -3.32 8.93
N GLN A 46 6.51 -4.02 7.90
CA GLN A 46 7.50 -3.46 6.99
C GLN A 46 6.93 -2.32 6.16
N ILE A 47 5.67 -2.38 5.76
CA ILE A 47 5.01 -1.32 4.98
C ILE A 47 4.94 -0.01 5.76
N GLU A 48 4.69 -0.06 7.07
CA GLU A 48 4.71 1.11 7.95
C GLU A 48 6.09 1.76 8.12
N THR A 49 7.17 1.06 7.77
CA THR A 49 8.52 1.66 7.80
C THR A 49 8.86 2.49 6.58
N LEU A 50 8.05 2.41 5.52
CA LEU A 50 8.23 3.21 4.32
C LEU A 50 7.94 4.68 4.63
N SER A 51 8.86 5.57 4.24
CA SER A 51 8.78 7.02 4.54
C SER A 51 7.50 7.70 4.02
N MET A 52 6.91 7.17 2.94
CA MET A 52 5.66 7.66 2.37
C MET A 52 4.42 7.17 3.12
N VAL A 53 4.52 6.13 3.96
CA VAL A 53 3.39 5.48 4.61
C VAL A 53 3.19 6.08 6.00
N LYS A 54 2.00 6.61 6.24
CA LYS A 54 1.56 7.14 7.55
C LYS A 54 0.84 6.08 8.39
N GLY A 55 0.49 4.95 7.79
CA GLY A 55 -0.12 3.79 8.44
C GLY A 55 -0.77 2.86 7.42
N CYS A 56 -0.97 1.60 7.79
CA CYS A 56 -1.71 0.66 6.97
C CYS A 56 -2.63 -0.24 7.80
N PHE A 57 -3.73 -0.69 7.22
CA PHE A 57 -4.69 -1.56 7.90
C PHE A 57 -5.55 -2.33 6.90
N THR A 58 -6.00 -3.51 7.32
CA THR A 58 -6.96 -4.31 6.54
C THR A 58 -8.37 -4.08 7.06
N ASN A 59 -9.30 -3.72 6.19
CA ASN A 59 -10.72 -3.59 6.53
C ASN A 59 -11.59 -4.13 5.39
N ALA A 60 -12.60 -4.93 5.74
CA ALA A 60 -13.56 -5.52 4.79
C ALA A 60 -12.88 -6.24 3.60
N GLY A 61 -11.79 -6.96 3.85
CA GLY A 61 -11.03 -7.67 2.81
C GLY A 61 -10.15 -6.78 1.93
N GLN A 62 -10.06 -5.48 2.21
CA GLN A 62 -9.17 -4.55 1.51
C GLN A 62 -8.02 -4.11 2.40
N PHE A 63 -6.81 -4.20 1.87
CA PHE A 63 -5.62 -3.63 2.48
C PHE A 63 -5.51 -2.14 2.11
N GLN A 64 -5.47 -1.26 3.11
CA GLN A 64 -5.44 0.18 2.93
C GLN A 64 -4.12 0.75 3.41
N VAL A 65 -3.51 1.60 2.60
CA VAL A 65 -2.26 2.30 2.91
C VAL A 65 -2.54 3.79 2.91
N VAL A 66 -2.28 4.44 4.03
CA VAL A 66 -2.43 5.89 4.19
C VAL A 66 -1.12 6.55 3.82
N ILE A 67 -1.14 7.42 2.81
CA ILE A 67 0.05 8.14 2.33
C ILE A 67 -0.09 9.64 2.62
N GLY A 68 -1.27 10.22 2.39
CA GLY A 68 -1.52 11.65 2.47
C GLY A 68 -1.90 12.24 1.12
N THR A 69 -1.94 13.57 0.99
CA THR A 69 -2.44 14.29 -0.21
C THR A 69 -1.56 14.17 -1.46
N GLU A 70 -0.53 13.33 -1.42
CA GLU A 70 0.45 13.11 -2.50
C GLU A 70 0.12 11.84 -3.32
N VAL A 71 -1.10 11.30 -3.19
CA VAL A 71 -1.58 10.10 -3.92
C VAL A 71 -2.11 10.49 -5.30
N ASP A 72 -1.28 10.35 -6.34
CA ASP A 72 -1.61 10.42 -7.78
C ASP A 72 -0.61 9.56 -8.59
#